data_AF-A0A2V6DN98-F1
#
_entry.id   AF-A0A2V6DN98-F1
#
_cell.length_a   1.000
_cell.length_b   1.000
_cell.length_c   1.000
_cell.angle_alpha   90.00
_cell.angle_beta   90.00
_cell.angle_gamma   90.00
#
_symmetry.space_group_name_H-M   'P 1'
#
loop_
_entity.id
_entity.type
_entity.pdbx_description
1 polymer ?
#
loop_
_entity_poly.entity_id
_entity_poly.type
_entity_poly.pdbx_seq_one_letter_code
_entity_poly.pdbx_strand_id
1 'polypeptide(L)'
;LQPQSVASFYREVMSKLRELAIEVQIGMRPNETLEAIPFDRDEKHAAYDPEYADRFWRVLLQADRVFKEFRSGFCGKCSPVHFFWGSFDLAVTRFSGRRAPPHPGGIPHLPDAITREAYSQEVSSLGFWPGNDQIPTALFYSYAYPSPDGFADAKIKPAAASFHPQLREFVLPYEDARRGQSPDDMILEFAQSTYDAASTLAKWDRAAFEEKKPALHSARQHS
;
A
#
# COMPACT_ATOMS: atom_id res chain seq x y z
N LEU A 1 -11.00 6.88 21.68
CA LEU A 1 -11.40 5.47 21.94
C LEU A 1 -10.81 5.04 23.26
N GLN A 2 -11.55 4.32 24.11
CA GLN A 2 -10.97 3.69 25.29
C GLN A 2 -10.50 2.26 24.96
N PRO A 3 -9.45 1.74 25.61
CA PRO A 3 -9.08 0.33 25.48
C PRO A 3 -10.26 -0.58 25.84
N GLN A 4 -10.61 -1.49 24.93
CA GLN A 4 -11.59 -2.55 25.16
C GLN A 4 -11.33 -3.71 24.19
N SER A 5 -11.83 -4.90 24.53
CA SER A 5 -11.70 -6.07 23.66
C SER A 5 -12.43 -5.89 22.34
N VAL A 6 -11.92 -6.53 21.28
CA VAL A 6 -12.60 -6.63 19.99
C VAL A 6 -14.01 -7.19 20.17
N ALA A 7 -14.19 -8.17 21.05
CA ALA A 7 -15.49 -8.73 21.38
C ALA A 7 -16.46 -7.74 22.03
N SER A 8 -15.98 -6.93 22.98
CA SER A 8 -16.81 -5.91 23.61
C SER A 8 -17.20 -4.83 22.61
N PHE A 9 -16.23 -4.34 21.83
CA PHE A 9 -16.48 -3.34 20.78
C PHE A 9 -17.46 -3.86 19.73
N TYR A 10 -17.29 -5.09 19.25
CA TYR A 10 -18.19 -5.72 18.29
C TYR A 10 -19.63 -5.81 18.83
N ARG A 11 -19.81 -6.31 20.06
CA ARG A 11 -21.13 -6.40 20.69
C ARG A 11 -21.79 -5.03 20.84
N GLU A 12 -21.02 -4.01 21.24
CA GLU A 12 -21.50 -2.64 21.40
C GLU A 12 -21.97 -2.05 20.06
N VAL A 13 -21.13 -2.13 19.02
CA VAL A 13 -21.46 -1.63 17.67
C VAL A 13 -22.70 -2.34 17.12
N MET A 14 -22.75 -3.67 17.19
CA MET A 14 -23.90 -4.42 16.68
C MET A 14 -25.18 -4.17 17.50
N SER A 15 -25.06 -3.89 18.80
CA SER A 15 -26.21 -3.45 19.61
C SER A 15 -26.74 -2.10 19.14
N LYS A 16 -25.86 -1.13 18.90
CA LYS A 16 -26.25 0.20 18.43
C LYS A 16 -26.87 0.18 17.04
N LEU A 17 -26.37 -0.66 16.14
CA LEU A 17 -27.01 -0.87 14.83
C LEU A 17 -28.43 -1.43 14.97
N ARG A 18 -28.63 -2.43 15.84
CA ARG A 18 -29.97 -2.97 16.12
C ARG A 18 -30.93 -1.95 16.75
N GLU A 19 -30.44 -1.11 17.66
CA GLU A 19 -31.23 -0.01 18.25
C GLU A 19 -31.73 0.97 17.18
N LEU A 20 -30.96 1.15 16.10
CA LEU A 20 -31.33 1.97 14.93
C LEU A 20 -32.14 1.20 13.88
N ALA A 21 -32.57 -0.04 14.17
CA ALA A 21 -33.22 -0.94 13.22
C ALA A 21 -32.40 -1.21 11.93
N ILE A 22 -31.07 -1.18 12.05
CA ILE A 22 -30.14 -1.49 10.96
C ILE A 22 -29.66 -2.93 11.14
N GLU A 23 -30.09 -3.82 10.24
CA GLU A 23 -29.62 -5.20 10.18
C GLU A 23 -28.37 -5.30 9.29
N VAL A 24 -27.29 -5.85 9.85
CA VAL A 24 -26.02 -6.06 9.14
C VAL A 24 -25.56 -7.50 9.36
N GLN A 25 -25.12 -8.13 8.27
CA GLN A 25 -24.38 -9.39 8.33
C GLN A 25 -22.93 -9.11 7.95
N ILE A 26 -21.99 -9.46 8.84
CA ILE A 26 -20.56 -9.39 8.55
C ILE A 26 -19.92 -10.77 8.71
N GLY A 27 -18.88 -11.03 7.91
CA GLY A 27 -17.98 -12.14 8.18
C GLY A 27 -17.29 -11.91 9.52
N MET A 28 -17.46 -12.83 10.47
CA MET A 28 -17.00 -12.64 11.85
C MET A 28 -15.51 -12.96 12.06
N ARG A 29 -14.85 -13.59 11.09
CA ARG A 29 -13.43 -13.92 11.18
C ARG A 29 -12.61 -12.83 10.49
N PRO A 30 -11.54 -12.33 11.12
CA PRO A 30 -10.63 -11.41 10.45
C PRO A 30 -9.93 -12.11 9.28
N ASN A 31 -9.56 -11.31 8.28
CA ASN A 31 -8.73 -11.74 7.17
C ASN A 31 -7.26 -11.37 7.47
N GLU A 32 -6.32 -12.09 6.87
CA GLU A 32 -4.88 -11.75 6.88
C GLU A 32 -4.22 -11.70 8.26
N THR A 33 -4.85 -12.28 9.29
CA THR A 33 -4.26 -12.47 10.63
C THR A 33 -3.84 -13.92 10.85
N LEU A 34 -2.79 -14.15 11.65
CA LEU A 34 -2.36 -15.51 12.01
C LEU A 34 -3.39 -16.22 12.90
N GLU A 35 -3.96 -15.48 13.85
CA GLU A 35 -5.00 -15.98 14.76
C GLU A 35 -6.33 -15.36 14.35
N ALA A 36 -7.11 -16.10 13.55
CA ALA A 36 -8.42 -15.64 13.07
C ALA A 36 -9.53 -15.83 14.13
N ILE A 37 -9.35 -15.24 15.32
CA ILE A 37 -10.34 -15.29 16.41
C ILE A 37 -11.61 -14.55 15.96
N PRO A 38 -12.80 -15.17 16.05
CA PRO A 38 -14.05 -14.48 15.74
C PRO A 38 -14.24 -13.21 16.57
N PHE A 39 -14.72 -12.13 15.93
CA PHE A 39 -14.82 -10.81 16.57
C PHE A 39 -15.60 -10.84 17.88
N ASP A 40 -16.70 -11.59 17.97
CA ASP A 40 -17.55 -11.71 19.16
C ASP A 40 -16.92 -12.48 20.33
N ARG A 41 -15.75 -13.10 20.10
CA ARG A 41 -15.02 -13.96 21.06
C ARG A 41 -13.60 -13.47 21.34
N ASP A 42 -13.10 -12.52 20.58
CA ASP A 42 -11.76 -11.98 20.77
C ASP A 42 -11.71 -11.04 21.99
N GLU A 43 -11.53 -11.66 23.16
CA GLU A 43 -11.24 -11.00 24.42
C GLU A 43 -9.72 -10.80 24.65
N LYS A 44 -8.88 -11.34 23.75
CA LYS A 44 -7.42 -11.28 23.84
C LYS A 44 -6.90 -9.90 23.44
N HIS A 45 -7.35 -9.39 22.30
CA HIS A 45 -6.92 -8.09 21.80
C HIS A 45 -7.82 -7.00 22.40
N ALA A 46 -7.35 -6.36 23.48
CA ALA A 46 -8.15 -5.43 24.27
C ALA A 46 -7.47 -4.10 24.62
N ALA A 47 -6.25 -3.89 24.17
CA ALA A 47 -5.49 -2.70 24.45
C ALA A 47 -4.72 -2.23 23.22
N TYR A 48 -4.48 -0.93 23.18
CA TYR A 48 -3.54 -0.29 22.28
C TYR A 48 -2.78 0.74 23.10
N ASP A 49 -1.58 1.07 22.66
CA ASP A 49 -0.81 2.16 23.23
C ASP A 49 -1.13 3.45 22.45
N PRO A 50 -1.74 4.47 23.09
CA PRO A 50 -2.09 5.71 22.41
C PRO A 50 -0.90 6.47 21.81
N GLU A 51 0.29 6.37 22.42
CA GLU A 51 1.48 7.04 21.91
C GLU A 51 1.93 6.40 20.59
N TYR A 52 1.98 5.06 20.54
CA TYR A 52 2.33 4.37 19.29
C TYR A 52 1.25 4.53 18.22
N ALA A 53 -0.03 4.59 18.60
CA ALA A 53 -1.12 4.87 17.67
C ALA A 53 -1.01 6.28 17.05
N ASP A 54 -0.71 7.32 17.84
CA ASP A 54 -0.50 8.68 17.34
C ASP A 54 0.72 8.76 16.42
N ARG A 55 1.84 8.13 16.81
CA ARG A 55 3.04 8.05 15.97
C ARG A 55 2.77 7.37 14.64
N PHE A 56 2.08 6.23 14.65
CA PHE A 56 1.70 5.51 13.44
C PHE A 56 0.82 6.37 12.53
N TRP A 57 -0.21 7.02 13.08
CA TRP A 57 -1.07 7.93 12.33
C TRP A 57 -0.27 9.07 11.67
N ARG A 58 0.69 9.67 12.37
CA ARG A 58 1.56 10.70 11.79
C ARG A 58 2.40 10.17 10.63
N VAL A 59 2.93 8.95 10.74
CA VAL A 59 3.68 8.31 9.66
C VAL A 59 2.77 8.07 8.45
N LEU A 60 1.55 7.57 8.66
CA LEU A 60 0.57 7.38 7.58
C LEU A 60 0.26 8.70 6.87
N LEU A 61 0.07 9.80 7.61
CA LEU A 61 -0.17 11.12 7.00
C LEU A 61 1.02 11.62 6.17
N GLN A 62 2.26 11.41 6.63
CA GLN A 62 3.44 11.80 5.88
C GLN A 62 3.63 10.94 4.63
N ALA A 63 3.45 9.62 4.76
CA ALA A 63 3.51 8.69 3.62
C ALA A 63 2.43 9.01 2.58
N ASP A 64 1.19 9.29 3.01
CA ASP A 64 0.08 9.68 2.12
C ASP A 64 0.41 10.93 1.30
N ARG A 65 1.00 11.96 1.92
CA ARG A 65 1.42 13.18 1.22
C ARG A 65 2.43 12.86 0.12
N VAL A 66 3.47 12.09 0.43
CA VAL A 66 4.51 11.72 -0.55
C VAL A 66 3.95 10.80 -1.64
N PHE A 67 3.06 9.87 -1.29
CA PHE A 67 2.42 8.97 -2.25
C PHE A 67 1.49 9.73 -3.21
N LYS A 68 0.83 10.80 -2.74
CA LYS A 68 0.04 11.69 -3.60
C LYS A 68 0.91 12.47 -4.58
N GLU A 69 2.09 12.89 -4.16
CA GLU A 69 3.06 13.51 -5.07
C GLU A 69 3.52 12.51 -6.14
N PHE A 70 3.94 11.31 -5.74
CA PHE A 70 4.25 10.24 -6.69
C PHE A 70 3.09 9.95 -7.64
N ARG A 71 1.86 9.86 -7.13
CA ARG A 71 0.65 9.65 -7.94
C ARG A 71 0.44 10.74 -8.97
N SER A 72 0.74 12.00 -8.64
CA SER A 72 0.49 13.15 -9.53
C SER A 72 1.28 13.11 -10.84
N GLY A 73 2.43 12.43 -10.86
CA GLY A 73 3.28 12.29 -12.05
C GLY A 73 2.81 11.25 -13.07
N PHE A 74 1.64 10.64 -12.89
CA PHE A 74 1.14 9.56 -13.76
C PHE A 74 -0.24 9.88 -14.35
N CYS A 75 -0.34 9.90 -15.67
CA CYS A 75 -1.57 10.27 -16.40
C CYS A 75 -2.48 9.07 -16.76
N GLY A 76 -2.15 7.86 -16.30
CA GLY A 76 -2.98 6.66 -16.49
C GLY A 76 -3.94 6.39 -15.32
N LYS A 77 -4.61 5.22 -15.36
CA LYS A 77 -5.40 4.72 -14.21
C LYS A 77 -4.46 4.51 -13.02
N CYS A 78 -4.80 5.13 -11.89
CA CYS A 78 -4.08 4.98 -10.63
C CYS A 78 -5.07 4.98 -9.46
N SER A 79 -4.85 4.14 -8.45
CA SER A 79 -5.67 4.16 -7.26
C SER A 79 -5.51 5.49 -6.51
N PRO A 80 -6.48 5.88 -5.67
CA PRO A 80 -6.18 6.72 -4.51
C PRO A 80 -5.13 6.05 -3.61
N VAL A 81 -4.59 6.83 -2.67
CA VAL A 81 -3.79 6.25 -1.59
C VAL A 81 -4.76 5.54 -0.64
N HIS A 82 -4.63 4.23 -0.51
CA HIS A 82 -5.54 3.37 0.24
C HIS A 82 -4.88 2.84 1.50
N PHE A 83 -5.66 2.73 2.58
CA PHE A 83 -5.28 1.98 3.77
C PHE A 83 -5.96 0.61 3.74
N PHE A 84 -5.18 -0.46 3.77
CA PHE A 84 -5.66 -1.84 3.78
C PHE A 84 -5.66 -2.38 5.21
N TRP A 85 -6.84 -2.75 5.70
CA TRP A 85 -7.01 -3.14 7.11
C TRP A 85 -6.45 -4.53 7.46
N GLY A 86 -6.33 -5.44 6.49
CA GLY A 86 -5.86 -6.81 6.75
C GLY A 86 -4.35 -6.85 6.95
N SER A 87 -3.60 -6.43 5.94
CA SER A 87 -2.14 -6.24 5.98
C SER A 87 -1.68 -5.04 6.83
N PHE A 88 -2.59 -4.11 7.13
CA PHE A 88 -2.36 -2.93 7.97
C PHE A 88 -1.34 -1.95 7.37
N ASP A 89 -1.47 -1.69 6.08
CA ASP A 89 -0.53 -0.91 5.27
C ASP A 89 -1.23 0.16 4.43
N LEU A 90 -0.42 1.09 3.92
CA LEU A 90 -0.84 2.14 2.99
C LEU A 90 -0.29 1.81 1.61
N ALA A 91 -1.07 1.95 0.53
CA ALA A 91 -0.55 1.78 -0.82
C ALA A 91 -1.18 2.67 -1.89
N VAL A 92 -0.42 2.92 -2.95
CA VAL A 92 -0.84 3.56 -4.19
C VAL A 92 -0.37 2.74 -5.38
N THR A 93 -1.28 2.48 -6.32
CA THR A 93 -1.06 1.51 -7.39
C THR A 93 -1.30 2.14 -8.75
N ARG A 94 -0.31 2.04 -9.64
CA ARG A 94 -0.41 2.42 -11.05
C ARG A 94 -0.74 1.19 -11.89
N PHE A 95 -1.51 1.39 -12.96
CA PHE A 95 -2.00 0.31 -13.83
C PHE A 95 -1.48 0.50 -15.25
N SER A 96 -1.06 -0.60 -15.89
CA SER A 96 -0.62 -0.57 -17.30
C SER A 96 -1.75 -0.46 -18.30
N GLY A 97 -3.00 -0.71 -17.87
CA GLY A 97 -4.16 -0.85 -18.73
C GLY A 97 -4.32 -2.24 -19.38
N ARG A 98 -3.36 -3.15 -19.19
CA ARG A 98 -3.46 -4.55 -19.65
C ARG A 98 -3.96 -5.47 -18.53
N ARG A 99 -4.64 -6.54 -18.93
CA ARG A 99 -5.05 -7.63 -18.03
C ARG A 99 -3.84 -8.40 -17.55
N ALA A 100 -3.84 -8.78 -16.27
CA ALA A 100 -2.87 -9.72 -15.72
C ALA A 100 -3.39 -11.17 -15.81
N PRO A 101 -2.50 -12.18 -15.75
CA PRO A 101 -2.92 -13.55 -15.49
C PRO A 101 -3.66 -13.66 -14.13
N PRO A 102 -4.49 -14.69 -13.92
CA PRO A 102 -5.14 -14.89 -12.63
C PRO A 102 -4.15 -15.06 -11.48
N HIS A 103 -4.38 -14.36 -10.37
CA HIS A 103 -3.58 -14.53 -9.15
C HIS A 103 -3.67 -15.96 -8.60
N PRO A 104 -2.55 -16.58 -8.20
CA PRO A 104 -2.55 -17.97 -7.70
C PRO A 104 -3.45 -18.15 -6.48
N GLY A 105 -3.61 -17.11 -5.66
CA GLY A 105 -4.39 -17.14 -4.43
C GLY A 105 -3.56 -17.67 -3.26
N GLY A 106 -4.23 -18.21 -2.24
CA GLY A 106 -3.57 -18.85 -1.10
C GLY A 106 -3.09 -17.89 0.00
N ILE A 107 -3.61 -16.67 0.03
CA ILE A 107 -3.37 -15.72 1.13
C ILE A 107 -4.18 -16.19 2.35
N PRO A 108 -3.58 -16.33 3.56
CA PRO A 108 -4.27 -16.83 4.75
C PRO A 108 -5.55 -16.04 5.06
N HIS A 109 -6.65 -16.77 5.20
CA HIS A 109 -7.97 -16.22 5.55
C HIS A 109 -8.52 -15.18 4.57
N LEU A 110 -7.97 -15.04 3.36
CA LEU A 110 -8.51 -14.19 2.30
C LEU A 110 -9.08 -15.06 1.17
N PRO A 111 -10.35 -14.89 0.75
CA PRO A 111 -10.88 -15.65 -0.36
C PRO A 111 -10.15 -15.35 -1.67
N ASP A 112 -9.70 -16.39 -2.38
CA ASP A 112 -8.98 -16.28 -3.66
C ASP A 112 -9.70 -15.39 -4.69
N ALA A 113 -11.04 -15.40 -4.70
CA ALA A 113 -11.83 -14.58 -5.62
C ALA A 113 -11.57 -13.07 -5.41
N ILE A 114 -11.35 -12.64 -4.17
CA ILE A 114 -11.03 -11.25 -3.84
C ILE A 114 -9.62 -10.91 -4.35
N THR A 115 -8.64 -11.78 -4.10
CA THR A 115 -7.27 -11.55 -4.60
C THR A 115 -7.22 -11.54 -6.13
N ARG A 116 -7.94 -12.44 -6.79
CA ARG A 116 -7.99 -12.49 -8.27
C ARG A 116 -8.69 -11.28 -8.88
N GLU A 117 -9.66 -10.69 -8.19
CA GLU A 117 -10.28 -9.43 -8.59
C GLU A 117 -9.29 -8.26 -8.43
N ALA A 118 -8.68 -8.14 -7.25
CA ALA A 118 -7.76 -7.06 -6.90
C ALA A 118 -6.53 -7.01 -7.84
N TYR A 119 -6.05 -8.18 -8.26
CA TYR A 119 -4.90 -8.35 -9.15
C TYR A 119 -5.30 -8.76 -10.58
N SER A 120 -6.49 -8.37 -11.05
CA SER A 120 -6.96 -8.70 -12.41
C SER A 120 -6.29 -7.90 -13.55
N GLN A 121 -5.50 -6.88 -13.20
CA GLN A 121 -4.78 -6.00 -14.13
C GLN A 121 -3.30 -5.98 -13.79
N GLU A 122 -2.46 -5.66 -14.77
CA GLU A 122 -1.04 -5.45 -14.50
C GLU A 122 -0.85 -4.18 -13.68
N VAL A 123 -0.08 -4.29 -12.60
CA VAL A 123 0.11 -3.22 -11.62
C VAL A 123 1.58 -3.04 -11.23
N SER A 124 1.88 -1.81 -10.81
CA SER A 124 3.06 -1.46 -10.02
C SER A 124 2.55 -0.71 -8.80
N SER A 125 2.82 -1.27 -7.61
CA SER A 125 2.31 -0.75 -6.35
C SER A 125 3.45 -0.28 -5.47
N LEU A 126 3.26 0.86 -4.83
CA LEU A 126 4.12 1.43 -3.80
C LEU A 126 3.33 1.45 -2.49
N GLY A 127 3.94 1.05 -1.38
CA GLY A 127 3.29 1.12 -0.08
C GLY A 127 4.21 1.38 1.09
N PHE A 128 3.59 1.54 2.26
CA PHE A 128 4.22 1.65 3.56
C PHE A 128 3.56 0.65 4.50
N TRP A 129 4.37 -0.19 5.13
CA TRP A 129 3.94 -1.20 6.08
C TRP A 129 4.71 -1.04 7.40
N PRO A 130 4.05 -0.98 8.56
CA PRO A 130 4.72 -0.80 9.85
C PRO A 130 5.48 -2.05 10.32
N GLY A 131 5.35 -3.19 9.63
CA GLY A 131 5.89 -4.47 10.04
C GLY A 131 4.93 -5.28 10.90
N ASN A 132 5.39 -6.44 11.36
CA ASN A 132 4.68 -7.34 12.27
C ASN A 132 5.68 -8.15 13.11
N ASP A 133 5.20 -9.12 13.90
CA ASP A 133 6.06 -9.96 14.74
C ASP A 133 7.11 -10.78 13.94
N GLN A 134 6.83 -11.10 12.67
CA GLN A 134 7.76 -11.86 11.82
C GLN A 134 8.82 -10.96 11.19
N ILE A 135 8.43 -9.75 10.79
CA ILE A 135 9.31 -8.71 10.23
C ILE A 135 9.05 -7.43 11.04
N PRO A 136 9.69 -7.28 12.22
CA PRO A 136 9.44 -6.18 13.15
C PRO A 136 10.18 -4.92 12.69
N THR A 137 10.02 -4.55 11.43
CA THR A 137 10.68 -3.41 10.80
C THR A 137 9.70 -2.74 9.85
N ALA A 138 9.47 -1.45 10.07
CA ALA A 138 8.68 -0.64 9.17
C ALA A 138 9.43 -0.41 7.85
N LEU A 139 8.73 -0.54 6.74
CA LEU A 139 9.29 -0.55 5.39
C LEU A 139 8.39 0.25 4.46
N PHE A 140 8.99 1.04 3.58
CA PHE A 140 8.37 1.33 2.29
C PHE A 140 8.64 0.14 1.38
N TYR A 141 7.64 -0.29 0.62
CA TYR A 141 7.74 -1.44 -0.25
C TYR A 141 7.25 -1.10 -1.66
N SER A 142 7.73 -1.85 -2.65
CA SER A 142 7.22 -1.76 -4.02
C SER A 142 7.28 -3.10 -4.73
N TYR A 143 6.21 -3.44 -5.45
CA TYR A 143 6.12 -4.65 -6.24
C TYR A 143 5.43 -4.42 -7.58
N ALA A 144 5.54 -5.40 -8.47
CA ALA A 144 4.78 -5.47 -9.72
C ALA A 144 4.01 -6.80 -9.79
N TYR A 145 2.79 -6.77 -10.31
CA TYR A 145 2.03 -7.97 -10.59
C TYR A 145 1.53 -7.95 -12.05
N PRO A 146 1.80 -8.99 -12.86
CA PRO A 146 2.79 -10.03 -12.58
C PRO A 146 4.19 -9.42 -12.47
N SER A 147 5.07 -10.04 -11.67
CA SER A 147 6.46 -9.58 -11.57
C SER A 147 7.17 -9.88 -12.90
N PRO A 148 7.73 -8.87 -13.60
CA PRO A 148 8.38 -9.10 -14.88
C PRO A 148 9.76 -9.75 -14.71
N ASP A 149 10.22 -10.46 -15.73
CA ASP A 149 11.54 -11.09 -15.71
C ASP A 149 12.66 -10.06 -15.46
N GLY A 150 13.59 -10.41 -14.56
CA GLY A 150 14.69 -9.53 -14.15
C GLY A 150 14.30 -8.42 -13.18
N PHE A 151 13.05 -8.35 -12.71
CA PHE A 151 12.63 -7.31 -11.76
C PHE A 151 13.40 -7.38 -10.44
N ALA A 152 13.59 -8.58 -9.89
CA ALA A 152 14.33 -8.78 -8.65
C ALA A 152 15.81 -8.33 -8.71
N ASP A 153 16.40 -8.32 -9.92
CA ASP A 153 17.79 -7.95 -10.16
C ASP A 153 17.95 -6.49 -10.61
N ALA A 154 16.83 -5.75 -10.74
CA ALA A 154 16.86 -4.39 -11.23
C ALA A 154 17.63 -3.47 -10.26
N LYS A 155 18.48 -2.61 -10.81
CA LYS A 155 19.17 -1.59 -10.03
C LYS A 155 18.21 -0.45 -9.73
N ILE A 156 17.78 -0.39 -8.48
CA ILE A 156 16.92 0.67 -7.97
C ILE A 156 17.72 1.65 -7.11
N LYS A 157 17.06 2.72 -6.71
CA LYS A 157 17.56 3.73 -5.78
C LYS A 157 16.55 3.91 -4.64
N PRO A 158 16.91 4.56 -3.53
CA PRO A 158 18.25 4.93 -3.11
C PRO A 158 19.12 3.68 -2.83
N ALA A 159 20.41 3.85 -2.54
CA ALA A 159 21.31 2.72 -2.24
C ALA A 159 20.92 1.91 -0.99
N ALA A 160 20.09 2.49 -0.10
CA ALA A 160 19.53 1.80 1.07
C ALA A 160 18.38 0.84 0.71
N ALA A 161 17.82 0.94 -0.50
CA ALA A 161 16.76 0.05 -0.94
C ALA A 161 17.31 -1.26 -1.52
N SER A 162 16.58 -2.35 -1.33
CA SER A 162 16.98 -3.69 -1.78
C SER A 162 15.78 -4.58 -2.09
N PHE A 163 15.98 -5.64 -2.88
CA PHE A 163 14.95 -6.66 -3.07
C PHE A 163 14.90 -7.61 -1.86
N HIS A 164 13.71 -7.84 -1.30
CA HIS A 164 13.47 -8.76 -0.19
C HIS A 164 12.93 -10.10 -0.73
N PRO A 165 13.71 -11.19 -0.76
CA PRO A 165 13.33 -12.42 -1.48
C PRO A 165 12.07 -13.11 -0.94
N GLN A 166 11.84 -13.06 0.38
CA GLN A 166 10.69 -13.68 1.02
C GLN A 166 9.39 -12.94 0.72
N LEU A 167 9.40 -11.60 0.77
CA LEU A 167 8.27 -10.76 0.36
C LEU A 167 8.08 -10.76 -1.16
N ARG A 168 9.17 -10.94 -1.92
CA ARG A 168 9.25 -10.79 -3.37
C ARG A 168 8.98 -9.36 -3.84
N GLU A 169 9.44 -8.39 -3.05
CA GLU A 169 9.22 -6.97 -3.25
C GLU A 169 10.53 -6.21 -3.06
N PHE A 170 10.64 -5.03 -3.65
CA PHE A 170 11.65 -4.07 -3.23
C PHE A 170 11.23 -3.42 -1.92
N VAL A 171 12.19 -3.19 -1.03
CA VAL A 171 11.97 -2.54 0.26
C VAL A 171 12.98 -1.42 0.48
N LEU A 172 12.53 -0.37 1.15
CA LEU A 172 13.32 0.71 1.70
C LEU A 172 13.00 0.79 3.20
N PRO A 173 13.97 0.51 4.10
CA PRO A 173 13.72 0.59 5.54
C PRO A 173 13.28 2.00 5.95
N TYR A 174 12.21 2.07 6.75
CA TYR A 174 11.65 3.34 7.23
C TYR A 174 12.70 4.16 8.00
N GLU A 175 13.55 3.51 8.80
CA GLU A 175 14.59 4.20 9.57
C GLU A 175 15.63 4.87 8.67
N ASP A 176 15.98 4.27 7.53
CA ASP A 176 16.91 4.88 6.58
C ASP A 176 16.28 6.09 5.89
N ALA A 177 15.02 5.99 5.47
CA ALA A 177 14.27 7.12 4.92
C ALA A 177 14.14 8.26 5.95
N ARG A 178 13.77 7.93 7.20
CA ARG A 178 13.58 8.90 8.29
C ARG A 178 14.86 9.64 8.67
N ARG A 179 16.01 8.98 8.58
CA ARG A 179 17.34 9.57 8.89
C ARG A 179 18.01 10.24 7.69
N GLY A 180 17.44 10.07 6.50
CA GLY A 180 17.90 10.71 5.28
C GLY A 180 17.83 12.24 5.37
N GLN A 181 18.66 12.93 4.59
CA GLN A 181 18.67 14.40 4.54
C GLN A 181 17.34 14.97 4.04
N SER A 182 16.70 14.26 3.11
CA SER A 182 15.37 14.55 2.61
C SER A 182 14.57 13.24 2.54
N PRO A 183 13.78 12.91 3.58
CA PRO A 183 12.99 11.68 3.60
C PRO A 183 12.03 11.58 2.41
N ASP A 184 11.42 12.70 2.02
CA ASP A 184 10.48 12.76 0.89
C ASP A 184 11.16 12.39 -0.42
N ASP A 185 12.30 13.02 -0.74
CA ASP A 185 13.04 12.75 -1.97
C ASP A 185 13.53 11.30 -2.01
N MET A 186 13.93 10.75 -0.86
CA MET A 186 14.38 9.37 -0.74
C MET A 186 13.25 8.37 -1.03
N ILE A 187 12.04 8.63 -0.53
CA ILE A 187 10.85 7.82 -0.82
C ILE A 187 10.40 7.99 -2.28
N LEU A 188 10.44 9.21 -2.82
CA LEU A 188 10.09 9.47 -4.23
C LEU A 188 11.09 8.82 -5.19
N GLU A 189 12.39 8.85 -4.88
CA GLU A 189 13.42 8.18 -5.67
C GLU A 189 13.24 6.65 -5.64
N PHE A 190 12.88 6.10 -4.47
CA PHE A 190 12.49 4.70 -4.34
C PHE A 190 11.26 4.35 -5.19
N ALA A 191 10.19 5.11 -5.04
CA ALA A 191 8.95 4.92 -5.78
C ALA A 191 9.17 5.00 -7.30
N GLN A 192 9.92 6.01 -7.76
CA GLN A 192 10.15 6.23 -9.17
C GLN A 192 11.07 5.18 -9.78
N SER A 193 12.17 4.83 -9.11
CA SER A 193 13.13 3.84 -9.64
C SER A 193 12.55 2.43 -9.71
N THR A 194 11.73 2.04 -8.74
CA THR A 194 11.03 0.74 -8.74
C THR A 194 9.91 0.70 -9.78
N TYR A 195 9.15 1.78 -9.96
CA TYR A 195 8.19 1.91 -11.07
C TYR A 195 8.87 1.86 -12.44
N ASP A 196 10.01 2.53 -12.61
CA ASP A 196 10.75 2.54 -13.86
C ASP A 196 11.28 1.14 -14.20
N ALA A 197 11.78 0.41 -13.20
CA ALA A 197 12.16 -0.99 -13.35
C ALA A 197 10.96 -1.86 -13.77
N ALA A 198 9.84 -1.77 -13.05
CA ALA A 198 8.63 -2.56 -13.33
C ALA A 198 8.08 -2.27 -14.73
N SER A 199 7.82 -1.00 -15.03
CA SER A 199 7.19 -0.57 -16.29
C SER A 199 8.08 -0.80 -17.50
N THR A 200 9.41 -0.70 -17.37
CA THR A 200 10.35 -0.98 -18.47
C THR A 200 10.45 -2.48 -18.75
N LEU A 201 10.65 -3.30 -17.72
CA LEU A 201 10.80 -4.75 -17.88
C LEU A 201 9.48 -5.41 -18.34
N ALA A 202 8.34 -4.92 -17.84
CA ALA A 202 7.02 -5.35 -18.29
C ALA A 202 6.60 -4.72 -19.63
N LYS A 203 7.42 -3.87 -20.25
CA LYS A 203 7.13 -3.22 -21.55
C LYS A 203 5.80 -2.47 -21.56
N TRP A 204 5.55 -1.66 -20.53
CA TRP A 204 4.38 -0.78 -20.49
C TRP A 204 4.53 0.33 -21.54
N ASP A 205 3.41 0.83 -22.08
CA ASP A 205 3.40 2.02 -22.94
C ASP A 205 3.57 3.29 -22.11
N ARG A 206 4.78 3.53 -21.60
CA ARG A 206 5.07 4.63 -20.68
C ARG A 206 4.75 6.00 -21.28
N ALA A 207 4.91 6.16 -22.59
CA ALA A 207 4.60 7.40 -23.31
C ALA A 207 3.11 7.77 -23.26
N ALA A 208 2.21 6.79 -23.05
CA ALA A 208 0.78 7.04 -22.85
C ALA A 208 0.44 7.57 -21.45
N PHE A 209 1.38 7.51 -20.49
CA PHE A 209 1.15 7.89 -19.09
C PHE A 209 1.86 9.18 -18.68
N GLU A 210 2.48 9.88 -19.63
CA GLU A 210 3.18 11.13 -19.40
C GLU A 210 2.27 12.34 -19.67
N GLU A 211 2.43 13.39 -18.86
CA GLU A 211 1.76 14.66 -19.09
C GLU A 211 2.39 15.37 -20.30
N LYS A 212 1.59 15.59 -21.35
CA LYS A 212 1.99 16.46 -22.46
C LYS A 212 1.62 17.90 -22.15
N LYS A 213 2.55 18.64 -21.54
CA LYS A 213 2.35 20.07 -21.28
C LYS A 213 2.21 20.84 -22.59
N PRO A 214 1.18 21.69 -22.76
CA PRO A 214 1.09 22.53 -23.93
C PRO A 214 2.28 23.48 -23.99
N ALA A 215 2.80 23.73 -25.20
CA ALA A 215 3.76 24.80 -25.43
C ALA A 215 3.03 26.14 -25.28
N LEU A 216 2.88 26.62 -24.04
CA LEU A 216 2.42 27.97 -23.79
C LEU A 216 3.56 28.91 -24.18
N HIS A 217 3.49 29.45 -25.39
CA HIS A 217 4.46 30.40 -25.92
C HIS A 217 4.70 31.55 -24.93
N SER A 218 5.86 31.56 -24.27
CA SER A 218 6.43 32.77 -23.70
C SER A 218 7.16 33.53 -24.81
N ALA A 219 6.41 34.01 -25.79
CA ALA A 219 6.86 35.14 -26.60
C ALA A 219 6.48 36.42 -25.85
N ARG A 220 7.26 36.79 -24.83
CA ARG A 220 7.35 38.20 -24.44
C ARG A 220 8.11 38.90 -25.56
N GLN A 221 7.40 39.29 -26.61
CA GLN A 221 7.85 40.40 -27.45
C GLN A 221 7.71 41.67 -26.62
N HIS A 222 8.76 42.02 -25.90
CA HIS A 222 8.98 43.39 -25.50
C HIS A 222 9.61 44.10 -26.70
N SER A 223 8.80 44.88 -27.43
CA SER A 223 9.28 46.02 -28.21
C SER A 223 9.75 47.13 -27.28
#